data_AF-A0A528CHI3-F1
#
_entry.id   AF-A0A528CHI3-F1
#
_cell.length_a   1.000
_cell.length_b   1.000
_cell.length_c   1.000
_cell.angle_alpha   90.00
_cell.angle_beta   90.00
_cell.angle_gamma   90.00
#
_symmetry.space_group_name_H-M   'P 1'
#
loop_
_entity.id
_entity.type
_entity.pdbx_description
1 polymer ?
#
loop_
_entity_poly.entity_id
_entity_poly.type
_entity_poly.pdbx_seq_one_letter_code
_entity_poly.pdbx_strand_id
1 'polypeptide(L)'
;MHTIDHLKTSIGGISTARIADLRETEAEAFRKARPKSAAKVGNGLPGFFGGVPMHWMNDWPTPFPILVDSARGATITDIDGNRLDDFCLGDTGSMFGHSPPPVARGIRRQAG
;
A
#
# COMPACT_ATOMS: atom_id res chain seq x y z
N MET A 1 33.68 9.16 -25.65
CA MET A 1 32.40 8.47 -25.39
C MET A 1 32.53 7.78 -24.04
N HIS A 2 32.10 8.44 -22.96
CA HIS A 2 32.18 7.85 -21.62
C HIS A 2 31.01 6.90 -21.44
N THR A 3 31.29 5.59 -21.49
CA THR A 3 30.35 4.55 -21.09
C THR A 3 30.11 4.72 -19.59
N ILE A 4 28.88 5.06 -19.19
CA ILE A 4 28.51 5.07 -17.78
C ILE A 4 28.52 3.62 -17.31
N ASP A 5 29.48 3.31 -16.44
CA ASP A 5 29.57 2.02 -15.78
C ASP A 5 28.47 1.96 -14.71
N HIS A 6 27.35 1.31 -15.06
CA HIS A 6 26.19 1.16 -14.17
C HIS A 6 26.52 0.42 -12.86
N LEU A 7 27.68 -0.24 -12.76
CA LEU A 7 28.17 -0.83 -11.50
C LEU A 7 28.62 0.22 -10.47
N LYS A 8 28.90 1.46 -10.89
CA LYS A 8 29.38 2.54 -10.01
C LYS A 8 28.28 3.50 -9.56
N THR A 9 27.07 3.39 -10.10
CA THR A 9 25.95 4.25 -9.70
C THR A 9 25.32 3.70 -8.42
N SER A 10 25.36 4.49 -7.35
CA SER A 10 24.74 4.16 -6.07
C SER A 10 23.81 5.26 -5.59
N ILE A 11 22.74 4.87 -4.90
CA ILE A 11 21.81 5.77 -4.22
C ILE A 11 21.86 5.40 -2.73
N GLY A 12 22.17 6.37 -1.87
CA GLY A 12 22.28 6.11 -0.42
C GLY A 12 23.30 5.02 -0.04
N GLY A 13 24.32 4.80 -0.88
CA GLY A 13 25.32 3.75 -0.68
C GLY A 13 24.93 2.35 -1.19
N ILE A 14 23.78 2.19 -1.84
CA ILE A 14 23.30 0.92 -2.42
C ILE A 14 23.39 1.00 -3.95
N SER A 15 23.90 -0.06 -4.60
CA SER A 15 23.96 -0.09 -6.06
C SER A 15 22.56 -0.07 -6.68
N THR A 16 22.40 0.67 -7.77
CA THR A 16 21.09 0.77 -8.45
C THR A 16 20.61 -0.55 -9.02
N ALA A 17 21.53 -1.42 -9.46
CA ALA A 17 21.22 -2.78 -9.87
C ALA A 17 20.61 -3.60 -8.72
N ARG A 18 21.19 -3.52 -7.52
CA ARG A 18 20.67 -4.23 -6.35
C ARG A 18 19.28 -3.72 -5.93
N ILE A 19 19.05 -2.41 -6.04
CA ILE A 19 17.73 -1.81 -5.79
C ILE A 19 16.69 -2.36 -6.78
N ALA A 20 17.05 -2.44 -8.06
CA ALA A 20 16.15 -2.97 -9.09
C ALA A 20 15.82 -4.46 -8.86
N ASP A 21 16.83 -5.28 -8.55
CA ASP A 21 16.66 -6.70 -8.26
C ASP A 21 15.75 -6.94 -7.05
N LEU A 22 15.96 -6.18 -5.97
CA LEU A 22 15.13 -6.28 -4.77
C LEU A 22 13.70 -5.85 -5.06
N ARG A 23 13.51 -4.75 -5.80
CA ARG A 23 12.17 -4.28 -6.17
C ARG A 23 11.38 -5.34 -6.93
N GLU A 24 12.00 -6.00 -7.91
CA GLU A 24 11.29 -7.04 -8.66
C GLU A 24 11.01 -8.28 -7.80
N THR A 25 11.98 -8.70 -6.98
CA THR A 25 11.80 -9.83 -6.05
C THR A 25 10.62 -9.60 -5.10
N GLU A 26 10.53 -8.40 -4.49
CA GLU A 26 9.45 -8.04 -3.58
C GLU A 26 8.12 -7.81 -4.31
N ALA A 27 8.15 -7.29 -5.55
CA ALA A 27 6.95 -7.14 -6.38
C ALA A 27 6.32 -8.51 -6.69
N GLU A 28 7.11 -9.51 -7.05
CA GLU A 28 6.64 -10.88 -7.27
C GLU A 28 6.08 -11.51 -6.00
N ALA A 29 6.77 -11.35 -4.87
CA ALA A 29 6.26 -11.81 -3.57
C ALA A 29 4.91 -11.16 -3.22
N PHE A 30 4.78 -9.85 -3.47
CA PHE A 30 3.54 -9.10 -3.24
C PHE A 30 2.39 -9.61 -4.11
N ARG A 31 2.63 -9.80 -5.42
CA ARG A 31 1.62 -10.34 -6.36
C ARG A 31 1.14 -11.72 -5.92
N LYS A 32 2.07 -12.60 -5.53
CA LYS A 32 1.77 -13.97 -5.06
C LYS A 32 0.93 -13.99 -3.79
N ALA A 33 1.17 -13.06 -2.86
CA ALA A 33 0.44 -12.97 -1.61
C ALA A 33 -0.95 -12.33 -1.74
N ARG A 34 -1.24 -11.63 -2.85
CA ARG A 34 -2.46 -10.83 -3.02
C ARG A 34 -3.22 -11.06 -4.34
N PRO A 35 -3.56 -12.31 -4.70
CA PRO A 35 -4.23 -12.60 -5.96
C PRO A 35 -5.63 -11.98 -6.09
N LYS A 36 -6.41 -11.85 -5.01
CA LYS A 36 -7.75 -11.25 -5.04
C LYS A 36 -7.68 -9.74 -5.20
N SER A 37 -6.73 -9.07 -4.53
CA SER A 37 -6.49 -7.63 -4.74
C SER A 37 -6.06 -7.37 -6.18
N ALA A 38 -5.12 -8.16 -6.72
CA ALA A 38 -4.72 -8.07 -8.13
C ALA A 38 -5.93 -8.18 -9.08
N ALA A 39 -6.79 -9.18 -8.85
CA ALA A 39 -7.96 -9.41 -9.68
C ALA A 39 -9.01 -8.28 -9.61
N LYS A 40 -9.18 -7.63 -8.46
CA LYS A 40 -10.20 -6.60 -8.26
C LYS A 40 -9.74 -5.19 -8.62
N VAL A 41 -8.50 -4.84 -8.29
CA VAL A 41 -7.99 -3.46 -8.40
C VAL A 41 -6.71 -3.34 -9.22
N GLY A 42 -6.10 -4.45 -9.67
CA GLY A 42 -4.82 -4.43 -10.39
C GLY A 42 -4.86 -3.66 -11.72
N ASN A 43 -6.02 -3.59 -12.37
CA ASN A 43 -6.25 -2.77 -13.56
C ASN A 43 -6.98 -1.44 -13.25
N GLY A 44 -7.08 -1.07 -11.98
CA GLY A 44 -7.86 0.05 -11.50
C GLY A 44 -9.36 -0.26 -11.35
N LEU A 45 -10.01 0.49 -10.47
CA LEU A 45 -11.45 0.47 -10.27
C LEU A 45 -12.18 1.28 -11.36
N PRO A 46 -13.24 0.72 -11.98
CA PRO A 46 -13.98 1.43 -13.01
C PRO A 46 -14.67 2.68 -12.44
N GLY A 47 -14.71 3.74 -13.24
CA GLY A 47 -15.33 5.02 -12.86
C GLY A 47 -14.42 5.95 -12.05
N PHE A 48 -13.22 5.51 -11.66
CA PHE A 48 -12.23 6.35 -11.00
C PHE A 48 -11.09 6.74 -11.94
N PHE A 49 -10.80 8.04 -12.02
CA PHE A 49 -9.64 8.53 -12.73
C PHE A 49 -8.36 7.97 -12.09
N GLY A 50 -7.50 7.31 -12.88
CA GLY A 50 -6.32 6.62 -12.36
C GLY A 50 -6.62 5.34 -11.57
N GLY A 51 -7.85 4.81 -11.62
CA GLY A 51 -8.19 3.51 -11.04
C GLY A 51 -8.38 3.47 -9.53
N VAL A 52 -8.32 4.62 -8.84
CA VAL A 52 -8.46 4.74 -7.38
C VAL A 52 -9.28 5.99 -7.00
N PRO A 53 -10.02 5.98 -5.87
CA PRO A 53 -10.81 7.14 -5.44
C PRO A 53 -10.00 8.42 -5.21
N MET A 54 -8.74 8.26 -4.80
CA MET A 54 -7.85 9.39 -4.54
C MET A 54 -6.49 9.09 -5.19
N HIS A 55 -6.01 9.99 -6.05
CA HIS A 55 -4.80 9.79 -6.87
C HIS A 55 -3.57 9.37 -6.06
N TRP A 56 -3.41 9.91 -4.84
CA TRP A 56 -2.31 9.56 -3.92
C TRP A 56 -2.24 8.07 -3.54
N MET A 57 -3.29 7.28 -3.80
CA MET A 57 -3.30 5.83 -3.53
C MET A 57 -2.39 5.09 -4.52
N ASN A 58 -2.06 5.70 -5.66
CA ASN A 58 -1.12 5.17 -6.63
C ASN A 58 0.35 5.51 -6.31
N ASP A 59 0.62 6.36 -5.31
CA ASP A 59 1.98 6.72 -4.92
C ASP A 59 2.65 5.63 -4.06
N TRP A 60 1.87 4.63 -3.63
CA TRP A 60 2.40 3.46 -2.93
C TRP A 60 3.30 2.65 -3.86
N PRO A 61 4.52 2.25 -3.43
CA PRO A 61 5.51 1.58 -4.27
C PRO A 61 5.16 0.10 -4.56
N THR A 62 3.93 -0.32 -4.29
CA THR A 62 3.43 -1.67 -4.51
C THR A 62 2.96 -1.87 -5.95
N PRO A 63 3.01 -3.09 -6.51
CA PRO A 63 2.51 -3.37 -7.87
C PRO A 63 1.07 -2.94 -8.16
N PHE A 64 0.20 -2.93 -7.14
CA PHE A 64 -1.17 -2.42 -7.16
C PHE A 64 -1.60 -2.11 -5.71
N PRO A 65 -2.62 -1.26 -5.49
CA PRO A 65 -3.12 -0.98 -4.14
C PRO A 65 -3.65 -2.24 -3.45
N ILE A 66 -3.44 -2.36 -2.14
CA ILE A 66 -4.15 -3.38 -1.35
C ILE A 66 -5.62 -2.99 -1.21
N LEU A 67 -6.53 -3.97 -1.29
CA LEU A 67 -7.91 -3.74 -0.90
C LEU A 67 -8.12 -4.22 0.54
N VAL A 68 -8.44 -3.28 1.43
CA VAL A 68 -8.63 -3.55 2.87
C VAL A 68 -10.02 -4.15 3.10
N ASP A 69 -10.08 -5.26 3.83
CA ASP A 69 -11.33 -5.86 4.32
C ASP A 69 -11.75 -5.24 5.65
N SER A 70 -10.81 -5.19 6.61
CA SER A 70 -11.08 -4.63 7.93
C SER A 70 -9.82 -4.03 8.57
N ALA A 71 -10.03 -3.05 9.45
CA ALA A 71 -8.96 -2.43 10.23
C ALA A 71 -9.44 -2.10 11.66
N ARG A 72 -8.60 -2.39 12.65
CA ARG A 72 -8.88 -2.13 14.07
C ARG A 72 -7.59 -1.91 14.85
N GLY A 73 -7.54 -0.86 15.66
CA GLY A 73 -6.31 -0.48 16.35
C GLY A 73 -5.21 -0.20 15.33
N ALA A 74 -4.01 -0.74 15.55
CA ALA A 74 -2.89 -0.64 14.60
C ALA A 74 -2.77 -1.87 13.68
N THR A 75 -3.89 -2.50 13.31
CA THR A 75 -3.87 -3.68 12.42
C THR A 75 -4.82 -3.47 11.24
N ILE A 76 -4.33 -3.83 10.05
CA ILE A 76 -5.10 -3.97 8.81
C ILE A 76 -5.16 -5.46 8.42
N THR A 77 -6.33 -5.90 7.93
CA THR A 77 -6.50 -7.18 7.23
C THR A 77 -6.98 -6.89 5.81
N ASP A 78 -6.23 -7.34 4.80
CA ASP A 78 -6.63 -7.20 3.40
C ASP A 78 -7.60 -8.31 2.97
N ILE A 79 -8.24 -8.16 1.79
CA ILE A 79 -9.21 -9.14 1.27
C ILE A 79 -8.60 -10.51 0.94
N ASP A 80 -7.27 -10.57 0.86
CA ASP A 80 -6.50 -11.79 0.65
C ASP A 80 -6.26 -12.54 1.98
N GLY A 81 -6.55 -11.90 3.11
CA GLY A 81 -6.41 -12.45 4.45
C GLY A 81 -5.07 -12.15 5.11
N ASN A 82 -4.23 -11.31 4.49
CA ASN A 82 -2.96 -10.91 5.10
C ASN A 82 -3.22 -9.91 6.22
N ARG A 83 -2.64 -10.18 7.39
CA ARG A 83 -2.67 -9.27 8.55
C ARG A 83 -1.38 -8.45 8.58
N LEU A 84 -1.52 -7.13 8.66
CA LEU A 84 -0.42 -6.17 8.69
C LEU A 84 -0.50 -5.33 9.96
N ASP A 85 0.65 -5.11 10.60
CA ASP A 85 0.79 -4.06 11.60
C ASP A 85 0.90 -2.71 10.86
N ASP A 86 -0.06 -1.83 11.10
CA ASP A 86 -0.20 -0.57 10.38
C ASP A 86 0.57 0.54 11.09
N PHE A 87 1.78 0.81 10.58
CA PHE A 87 2.59 1.95 10.97
C PHE A 87 2.30 3.21 10.13
N CYS A 88 1.53 3.11 9.05
CA CYS A 88 1.13 4.25 8.23
C CYS A 88 -0.02 5.02 8.88
N LEU A 89 -0.97 4.30 9.49
CA LEU A 89 -2.13 4.85 10.18
C LEU A 89 -2.91 5.83 9.30
N GLY A 90 -3.10 5.45 8.03
CA GLY A 90 -3.83 6.25 7.04
C GLY A 90 -3.24 7.64 6.84
N ASP A 91 -1.92 7.72 6.64
CA ASP A 91 -1.17 8.98 6.52
C ASP A 91 -1.48 9.93 7.69
N THR A 92 -1.31 9.43 8.92
CA THR A 92 -1.64 10.13 10.18
C THR A 92 -3.15 10.25 10.49
N GLY A 93 -4.05 10.10 9.52
CA GLY A 93 -5.49 10.27 9.73
C GLY A 93 -6.10 9.33 10.79
N SER A 94 -5.49 8.16 11.01
CA SER A 94 -5.85 7.17 12.03
C SER A 94 -4.79 7.09 13.14
N MET A 95 -4.17 8.20 13.53
CA MET A 95 -3.10 8.28 14.54
C MET A 95 -3.41 7.53 15.85
N PHE A 96 -4.68 7.48 16.28
CA PHE A 96 -5.12 6.75 17.48
C PHE A 96 -5.58 5.31 17.20
N GLY A 97 -5.21 4.77 16.05
CA GLY A 97 -5.66 3.49 15.52
C GLY A 97 -7.02 3.57 14.82
N HIS A 98 -7.31 2.52 14.06
CA HIS A 98 -8.57 2.32 13.34
C HIS A 98 -9.72 1.96 14.29
N SER A 99 -10.89 2.53 14.04
CA SER A 99 -12.14 2.24 14.77
C SER A 99 -12.08 2.44 16.31
N PRO A 100 -11.54 3.55 16.85
CA PRO A 100 -11.47 3.74 18.30
C PRO A 100 -12.88 3.84 18.89
N PRO A 101 -13.23 3.03 19.92
CA PRO A 101 -14.61 2.95 20.41
C PRO A 101 -15.24 4.29 20.82
N PRO A 102 -14.52 5.22 21.49
CA PRO A 102 -15.10 6.53 21.83
C PRO A 102 -15.50 7.35 20.59
N VAL A 103 -14.67 7.35 19.54
CA VAL A 103 -14.92 8.10 18.30
C VAL A 103 -16.06 7.46 17.52
N ALA A 104 -16.03 6.14 17.32
CA ALA A 104 -17.08 5.42 16.60
C ALA A 104 -18.47 5.61 17.25
N ARG A 105 -18.55 5.60 18.59
CA ARG A 105 -19.80 5.92 19.31
C ARG A 105 -20.23 7.38 19.10
N GLY A 106 -19.29 8.31 19.07
CA GLY A 106 -19.54 9.73 18.78
C GLY A 106 -20.15 9.93 17.40
N ILE A 107 -19.53 9.35 16.38
CA ILE A 107 -20.00 9.39 14.99
C ILE A 107 -21.41 8.79 14.88
N ARG A 108 -21.63 7.59 15.43
CA ARG A 108 -22.95 6.92 15.38
C ARG A 108 -24.05 7.76 16.01
N ARG A 109 -23.80 8.40 17.17
CA ARG A 109 -24.78 9.26 17.83
C ARG A 109 -25.16 10.47 16.97
N GLN A 110 -24.20 11.00 16.20
CA GLN A 110 -24.42 12.20 15.38
C GLN A 110 -25.07 11.89 14.02
N ALA A 111 -24.84 10.70 13.46
CA ALA A 111 -25.27 10.34 12.11
C ALA A 111 -26.79 10.13 11.98
N GLY A 112 -27.53 9.96 13.09
CA GLY A 112 -28.96 9.63 13.11
C GLY A 112 -29.18 8.14 13.33
#